data_AF-A0A4Q7G3M6-F1
#
_entry.id   AF-A0A4Q7G3M6-F1
#
_cell.length_a   1.000
_cell.length_b   1.000
_cell.length_c   1.000
_cell.angle_alpha   90.00
_cell.angle_beta   90.00
_cell.angle_gamma   90.00
#
_symmetry.space_group_name_H-M   'P 1'
#
loop_
_entity.id
_entity.type
_entity.pdbx_description
1 polymer ?
#
loop_
_entity_poly.entity_id
_entity_poly.type
_entity_poly.pdbx_seq_one_letter_code
_entity_poly.pdbx_strand_id
1 'polypeptide(L)'
;MTSESATVADDGILSSLRYLFADFLGDDDDTQPVLPEGLPESVAAVASDAIHLLIDYQSAGYAQLYVDRLRRFVGRRDVDEATLAEIAQLMMQRMAYEDPIRIAQLKLLELGDKGAQAGSVDIRRFRFDELVDALPAAIAEPVLDILERLGWARRTVKVRFSTKNRFSIRRLKLEAGLKRWRLFSIRYAKERVWVERWLHMINRSLAKQPAAALAVIRTATMIEGYGASYRHGLADWHTIIDDLAKPTFDGVLALPDLAETIAEARAAAMPDPRQAALKRKIAEIRARLPAEASAAAG
;
A
#
# COMPACT_ATOMS: atom_id res chain seq x y z
N MET A 1 -17.97 30.17 -36.49
CA MET A 1 -16.67 30.59 -35.94
C MET A 1 -16.72 30.36 -34.44
N THR A 2 -16.31 29.18 -34.00
CA THR A 2 -16.38 28.74 -32.60
C THR A 2 -15.13 27.90 -32.34
N SER A 3 -14.02 28.55 -32.01
CA SER A 3 -12.81 27.91 -31.50
C SER A 3 -12.03 28.93 -30.67
N GLU A 4 -12.55 29.24 -29.48
CA GLU A 4 -11.81 30.03 -28.49
C GLU A 4 -12.20 29.68 -27.04
N SER A 5 -12.71 28.46 -26.79
CA SER A 5 -13.09 28.02 -25.43
C SER A 5 -12.31 26.82 -24.90
N ALA A 6 -11.35 26.28 -25.66
CA ALA A 6 -10.60 25.07 -25.27
C ALA A 6 -9.28 25.38 -24.53
N THR A 7 -8.72 26.57 -24.68
CA THR A 7 -7.41 26.95 -24.09
C THR A 7 -7.52 27.55 -22.69
N VAL A 8 -8.65 28.14 -22.32
CA VAL A 8 -8.84 28.84 -21.03
C VAL A 8 -9.10 27.85 -19.87
N ALA A 9 -9.64 26.67 -20.15
CA ALA A 9 -9.89 25.65 -19.12
C ALA A 9 -8.60 24.95 -18.63
N ASP A 10 -7.60 24.84 -19.50
CA ASP A 10 -6.35 24.11 -19.24
C ASP A 10 -5.43 24.87 -18.27
N ASP A 11 -5.39 26.21 -18.38
CA ASP A 11 -4.63 27.08 -17.47
C ASP A 11 -5.23 27.16 -16.06
N GLY A 12 -6.57 27.03 -15.94
CA GLY A 12 -7.28 27.05 -14.66
C GLY A 12 -7.02 25.81 -13.79
N ILE A 13 -6.95 24.63 -14.41
CA ILE A 13 -6.66 23.38 -13.72
C ILE A 13 -5.18 23.33 -13.31
N LEU A 14 -4.26 23.70 -14.20
CA LEU A 14 -2.83 23.73 -13.92
C LEU A 14 -2.44 24.81 -12.89
N SER A 15 -3.14 25.95 -12.84
CA SER A 15 -2.95 26.96 -11.80
C SER A 15 -3.52 26.53 -10.45
N SER A 16 -4.69 25.88 -10.43
CA SER A 16 -5.28 25.31 -9.21
C SER A 16 -4.42 24.19 -8.63
N LEU A 17 -3.89 23.32 -9.50
CA LEU A 17 -2.91 22.31 -9.11
C LEU A 17 -1.63 22.96 -8.60
N ARG A 18 -1.10 23.98 -9.26
CA ARG A 18 0.09 24.72 -8.82
C ARG A 18 -0.09 25.43 -7.47
N TYR A 19 -1.27 25.95 -7.15
CA TYR A 19 -1.58 26.51 -5.83
C TYR A 19 -1.75 25.43 -4.76
N LEU A 20 -2.45 24.32 -5.07
CA LEU A 20 -2.54 23.15 -4.20
C LEU A 20 -1.14 22.54 -3.92
N PHE A 21 -0.28 22.53 -4.94
CA PHE A 21 1.10 22.14 -4.81
C PHE A 21 1.85 23.16 -3.95
N ALA A 22 1.73 24.47 -4.19
CA ALA A 22 2.46 25.51 -3.45
C ALA A 22 2.16 25.54 -1.94
N ASP A 23 0.89 25.39 -1.54
CA ASP A 23 0.49 25.35 -0.12
C ASP A 23 0.94 24.07 0.61
N PHE A 24 1.18 22.97 -0.12
CA PHE A 24 1.71 21.72 0.43
C PHE A 24 3.23 21.56 0.19
N LEU A 25 3.83 22.44 -0.64
CA LEU A 25 5.27 22.54 -0.92
C LEU A 25 6.00 23.42 0.11
N GLY A 26 5.27 24.08 1.01
CA GLY A 26 5.83 24.87 2.11
C GLY A 26 6.38 23.98 3.22
N ASP A 27 7.70 24.10 3.47
CA ASP A 27 8.49 23.48 4.54
C ASP A 27 8.05 22.06 4.94
N ASP A 28 8.57 21.07 4.21
CA ASP A 28 8.92 19.81 4.89
C ASP A 28 9.91 20.23 5.99
N ASP A 29 9.46 20.31 7.23
CA ASP A 29 10.34 20.45 8.39
C ASP A 29 11.41 19.34 8.25
N ASP A 30 12.65 19.71 7.91
CA ASP A 30 13.80 18.80 7.71
C ASP A 30 14.15 18.03 9.01
N THR A 31 13.39 18.29 10.08
CA THR A 31 13.46 17.60 11.36
C THR A 31 13.19 16.10 11.16
N GLN A 32 14.26 15.32 11.31
CA GLN A 32 14.20 13.87 11.28
C GLN A 32 13.24 13.36 12.38
N PRO A 33 12.28 12.48 12.04
CA PRO A 33 11.37 11.89 13.02
C PRO A 33 12.13 11.19 14.13
N VAL A 34 11.70 11.44 15.37
CA VAL A 34 12.26 10.79 16.57
C VAL A 34 11.53 9.47 16.82
N LEU A 35 12.28 8.45 17.26
CA LEU A 35 11.70 7.18 17.67
C LEU A 35 10.69 7.38 18.83
N PRO A 36 9.56 6.65 18.82
CA PRO A 36 8.64 6.63 19.95
C PRO A 36 9.34 6.28 21.28
N GLU A 37 9.03 7.02 22.34
CA GLU A 37 9.47 6.67 23.70
C GLU A 37 8.89 5.31 24.12
N GLY A 38 9.68 4.50 24.83
CA GLY A 38 9.25 3.18 25.31
C GLY A 38 9.34 2.04 24.30
N LEU A 39 10.02 2.24 23.17
CA LEU A 39 10.36 1.18 22.24
C LEU A 39 11.40 0.21 22.82
N PRO A 40 11.15 -1.11 22.79
CA PRO A 40 12.19 -2.11 23.05
C PRO A 40 13.35 -1.97 22.06
N GLU A 41 14.56 -2.32 22.48
CA GLU A 41 15.79 -2.12 21.69
C GLU A 41 15.74 -2.85 20.33
N SER A 42 15.17 -4.05 20.27
CA SER A 42 15.09 -4.79 19.00
C SER A 42 14.14 -4.12 18.00
N VAL A 43 13.08 -3.46 18.49
CA VAL A 43 12.11 -2.75 17.65
C VAL A 43 12.65 -1.39 17.24
N ALA A 44 13.44 -0.74 18.10
CA ALA A 44 14.07 0.55 17.82
C ALA A 44 14.95 0.49 16.56
N ALA A 45 15.74 -0.58 16.38
CA ALA A 45 16.53 -0.80 15.17
C ALA A 45 15.65 -0.90 13.91
N VAL A 46 14.61 -1.73 13.95
CA VAL A 46 13.67 -1.91 12.83
C VAL A 46 12.95 -0.59 12.48
N ALA A 47 12.52 0.15 13.48
CA ALA A 47 11.85 1.44 13.30
C ALA A 47 12.81 2.51 12.74
N SER A 48 14.08 2.51 13.17
CA SER A 48 15.11 3.42 12.65
C SER A 48 15.36 3.18 11.16
N ASP A 49 15.55 1.92 10.76
CA ASP A 49 15.73 1.55 9.36
C ASP A 49 14.50 1.93 8.52
N ALA A 50 13.31 1.75 9.07
CA ALA A 50 12.07 2.16 8.43
C ALA A 50 11.97 3.68 8.24
N ILE A 51 12.37 4.48 9.24
CA ILE A 51 12.39 5.95 9.15
C ILE A 51 13.33 6.39 8.02
N HIS A 52 14.57 5.89 8.00
CA HIS A 52 15.54 6.22 6.95
C HIS A 52 15.01 5.87 5.56
N LEU A 53 14.48 4.65 5.41
CA LEU A 53 13.90 4.20 4.15
C LEU A 53 12.74 5.09 3.70
N LEU A 54 11.86 5.50 4.62
CA LEU A 54 10.68 6.31 4.31
C LEU A 54 11.01 7.77 4.00
N ILE A 55 12.08 8.32 4.59
CA ILE A 55 12.64 9.63 4.21
C ILE A 55 13.13 9.57 2.76
N ASP A 56 13.97 8.57 2.44
CA ASP A 56 14.48 8.36 1.08
C ASP A 56 13.35 8.06 0.09
N TYR A 57 12.34 7.33 0.55
CA TYR A 57 11.16 7.00 -0.23
C TYR A 57 10.30 8.22 -0.54
N GLN A 58 9.94 9.05 0.45
CA GLN A 58 9.02 10.19 0.31
C GLN A 58 9.53 11.51 0.94
N SER A 59 9.50 11.65 2.27
CA SER A 59 9.96 12.83 3.02
C SER A 59 10.01 12.56 4.52
N ALA A 60 10.58 13.49 5.29
CA ALA A 60 10.56 13.44 6.76
C ALA A 60 9.12 13.39 7.31
N GLY A 61 8.23 14.23 6.78
CA GLY A 61 6.80 14.21 7.15
C GLY A 61 6.13 12.86 6.86
N TYR A 62 6.51 12.15 5.79
CA TYR A 62 5.98 10.82 5.52
C TYR A 62 6.47 9.76 6.51
N ALA A 63 7.74 9.83 6.91
CA ALA A 63 8.29 8.99 7.96
C ALA A 63 7.67 9.31 9.33
N GLN A 64 7.30 10.56 9.59
CA GLN A 64 6.54 10.92 10.80
C GLN A 64 5.18 10.22 10.87
N LEU A 65 4.47 10.07 9.74
CA LEU A 65 3.22 9.31 9.72
C LEU A 65 3.42 7.83 10.09
N TYR A 66 4.58 7.24 9.76
CA TYR A 66 4.93 5.89 10.19
C TYR A 66 5.13 5.84 11.71
N VAL A 67 5.88 6.78 12.26
CA VAL A 67 6.11 6.92 13.71
C VAL A 67 4.79 7.08 14.47
N ASP A 68 3.89 7.95 14.00
CA ASP A 68 2.61 8.21 14.65
C ASP A 68 1.69 6.98 14.64
N ARG A 69 1.75 6.15 13.59
CA ARG A 69 1.04 4.87 13.53
C ARG A 69 1.65 3.85 14.47
N LEU A 70 2.98 3.74 14.51
CA LEU A 70 3.69 2.79 15.36
C LEU A 70 3.43 3.09 16.84
N ARG A 71 3.42 4.38 17.22
CA ARG A 71 3.15 4.84 18.59
C ARG A 71 1.84 4.29 19.17
N ARG A 72 0.85 3.95 18.34
CA ARG A 72 -0.44 3.36 18.77
C ARG A 72 -0.30 1.99 19.44
N PHE A 73 0.81 1.30 19.20
CA PHE A 73 1.07 -0.06 19.70
C PHE A 73 2.19 -0.12 20.75
N VAL A 74 2.95 0.96 20.93
CA VAL A 74 4.05 1.02 21.90
C VAL A 74 3.50 1.04 23.32
N GLY A 75 4.12 0.27 24.24
CA GLY A 75 3.75 0.20 25.66
C GLY A 75 2.44 -0.54 25.96
N ARG A 76 1.81 -1.13 24.95
CA ARG A 76 0.62 -1.96 25.10
C ARG A 76 0.95 -3.31 25.74
N ARG A 77 0.22 -3.70 26.78
CA ARG A 77 0.43 -4.98 27.49
C ARG A 77 0.03 -6.22 26.68
N ASP A 78 -0.86 -6.03 25.71
CA ASP A 78 -1.37 -7.05 24.81
C ASP A 78 -0.53 -7.20 23.52
N VAL A 79 0.59 -6.48 23.40
CA VAL A 79 1.50 -6.54 22.25
C VAL A 79 2.91 -6.84 22.77
N ASP A 80 3.43 -8.02 22.45
CA ASP A 80 4.82 -8.37 22.76
C ASP A 80 5.81 -7.72 21.76
N GLU A 81 7.09 -7.79 22.11
CA GLU A 81 8.16 -7.18 21.32
C GLU A 81 8.24 -7.73 19.89
N ALA A 82 8.05 -9.03 19.73
CA ALA A 82 8.06 -9.69 18.42
C ALA A 82 6.89 -9.23 17.53
N THR A 83 5.69 -9.12 18.11
CA THR A 83 4.50 -8.63 17.41
C THR A 83 4.67 -7.17 17.00
N LEU A 84 5.24 -6.34 17.88
CA LEU A 84 5.51 -4.93 17.57
C LEU A 84 6.55 -4.79 16.45
N ALA A 85 7.62 -5.58 16.47
CA ALA A 85 8.60 -5.63 15.38
C ALA A 85 7.95 -6.04 14.05
N GLU A 86 7.06 -7.03 14.07
CA GLU A 86 6.37 -7.50 12.85
C GLU A 86 5.41 -6.44 12.30
N ILE A 87 4.68 -5.71 13.16
CA ILE A 87 3.89 -4.54 12.76
C ILE A 87 4.78 -3.47 12.14
N ALA A 88 5.90 -3.13 12.80
CA ALA A 88 6.84 -2.11 12.34
C ALA A 88 7.40 -2.43 10.94
N GLN A 89 7.81 -3.68 10.72
CA GLN A 89 8.37 -4.15 9.46
C GLN A 89 7.33 -4.20 8.34
N LEU A 90 6.18 -4.83 8.58
CA LEU A 90 5.14 -4.96 7.57
C LEU A 90 4.55 -3.59 7.21
N MET A 91 4.32 -2.72 8.19
CA MET A 91 3.83 -1.36 7.94
C MET A 91 4.80 -0.56 7.06
N MET A 92 6.12 -0.66 7.31
CA MET A 92 7.13 -0.03 6.46
C MET A 92 7.02 -0.53 5.02
N GLN A 93 6.96 -1.86 4.82
CA GLN A 93 6.85 -2.45 3.48
C GLN A 93 5.60 -1.99 2.75
N ARG A 94 4.48 -1.82 3.47
CA ARG A 94 3.21 -1.35 2.89
C ARG A 94 3.21 0.15 2.59
N MET A 95 3.88 0.95 3.41
CA MET A 95 4.04 2.38 3.19
C MET A 95 5.05 2.69 2.08
N ALA A 96 6.02 1.80 1.82
CA ALA A 96 7.06 1.93 0.80
C ALA A 96 6.84 0.96 -0.38
N TYR A 97 5.64 0.98 -0.97
CA TYR A 97 5.29 0.11 -2.10
C TYR A 97 6.10 0.43 -3.36
N GLU A 98 6.28 -0.59 -4.21
CA GLU A 98 6.97 -0.44 -5.49
C GLU A 98 6.07 0.22 -6.53
N ASP A 99 6.39 1.47 -6.87
CA ASP A 99 5.83 2.19 -8.00
C ASP A 99 6.91 2.60 -9.02
N PRO A 100 6.55 3.07 -10.22
CA PRO A 100 7.54 3.47 -11.23
C PRO A 100 8.55 4.50 -10.71
N ILE A 101 8.12 5.41 -9.82
CA ILE A 101 8.99 6.41 -9.19
C ILE A 101 10.03 5.72 -8.30
N ARG A 102 9.61 4.76 -7.45
CA ARG A 102 10.49 4.02 -6.54
C ARG A 102 11.46 3.14 -7.31
N ILE A 103 11.02 2.53 -8.40
CA ILE A 103 11.90 1.76 -9.28
C ILE A 103 12.97 2.66 -9.89
N ALA A 104 12.61 3.88 -10.31
CA ALA A 104 13.58 4.85 -10.78
C ALA A 104 14.57 5.27 -9.69
N GLN A 105 14.09 5.53 -8.46
CA GLN A 105 14.94 5.83 -7.30
C GLN A 105 15.94 4.69 -7.00
N LEU A 106 15.46 3.44 -6.93
CA LEU A 106 16.29 2.26 -6.68
C LEU A 106 17.35 2.07 -7.78
N LYS A 107 17.01 2.36 -9.04
CA LYS A 107 17.97 2.28 -10.15
C LYS A 107 19.03 3.37 -10.10
N LEU A 108 18.70 4.56 -9.60
CA LEU A 108 19.67 5.63 -9.39
C LEU A 108 20.59 5.33 -8.20
N LEU A 109 20.07 4.74 -7.12
CA LEU A 109 20.87 4.26 -5.98
C LEU A 109 21.86 3.17 -6.43
N GLU A 110 21.38 2.15 -7.16
CA GLU A 110 22.23 1.08 -7.70
C GLU A 110 23.40 1.62 -8.55
N LEU A 111 23.15 2.68 -9.33
CA LEU A 111 24.17 3.34 -10.14
C LEU A 111 25.20 4.10 -9.28
N GLY A 112 24.76 4.71 -8.18
CA GLY A 112 25.64 5.39 -7.23
C GLY A 112 26.58 4.41 -6.52
N ASP A 113 26.04 3.30 -6.04
CA ASP A 113 26.79 2.29 -5.27
C ASP A 113 27.79 1.51 -6.14
N LYS A 114 27.41 1.15 -7.38
CA LYS A 114 28.23 0.31 -8.27
C LYS A 114 29.09 1.10 -9.27
N GLY A 115 28.91 2.41 -9.35
CA GLY A 115 29.59 3.28 -10.32
C GLY A 115 29.11 3.11 -11.77
N ALA A 116 29.49 4.05 -12.65
CA ALA A 116 28.99 4.16 -14.02
C ALA A 116 29.29 2.95 -14.93
N GLN A 117 30.23 2.07 -14.57
CA GLN A 117 30.55 0.87 -15.35
C GLN A 117 29.51 -0.27 -15.16
N ALA A 118 28.66 -0.23 -14.14
CA ALA A 118 27.69 -1.29 -13.84
C ALA A 118 26.28 -1.00 -14.40
N GLY A 119 26.18 -0.42 -15.59
CA GLY A 119 24.90 -0.04 -16.20
C GLY A 119 23.91 -1.20 -16.30
N SER A 120 22.85 -1.17 -15.49
CA SER A 120 21.81 -2.20 -15.42
C SER A 120 20.61 -1.83 -16.31
N VAL A 121 19.90 -2.85 -16.79
CA VAL A 121 18.65 -2.71 -17.53
C VAL A 121 17.62 -3.56 -16.83
N ASP A 122 16.58 -2.92 -16.32
CA ASP A 122 15.38 -3.59 -15.80
C ASP A 122 14.21 -3.28 -16.73
N ILE A 123 13.51 -4.31 -17.18
CA ILE A 123 12.35 -4.18 -18.05
C ILE A 123 11.15 -4.69 -17.26
N ARG A 124 10.34 -3.76 -16.77
CA ARG A 124 9.10 -4.09 -16.07
C ARG A 124 7.90 -3.92 -16.99
N ARG A 125 6.91 -4.78 -16.82
CA ARG A 125 5.69 -4.80 -17.62
C ARG A 125 4.58 -4.15 -16.81
N PHE A 126 4.25 -2.91 -17.12
CA PHE A 126 3.14 -2.21 -16.49
C PHE A 126 1.92 -2.24 -17.38
N ARG A 127 0.73 -2.34 -16.79
CA ARG A 127 -0.50 -2.05 -17.52
C ARG A 127 -0.77 -0.54 -17.50
N PHE A 128 -1.50 -0.04 -18.51
CA PHE A 128 -1.82 1.38 -18.55
C PHE A 128 -2.63 1.85 -17.34
N ASP A 129 -3.58 1.05 -16.85
CA ASP A 129 -4.30 1.32 -15.61
C ASP A 129 -3.36 1.50 -14.40
N GLU A 130 -2.26 0.74 -14.33
CA GLU A 130 -1.25 0.89 -13.27
C GLU A 130 -0.43 2.18 -13.41
N LEU A 131 -0.10 2.57 -14.64
CA LEU A 131 0.59 3.84 -14.89
C LEU A 131 -0.30 5.02 -14.55
N VAL A 132 -1.61 4.92 -14.85
CA VAL A 132 -2.61 5.93 -14.51
C VAL A 132 -2.85 6.01 -13.02
N ASP A 133 -2.89 4.89 -12.30
CA ASP A 133 -3.00 4.85 -10.84
C ASP A 133 -1.84 5.59 -10.15
N ALA A 134 -0.67 5.70 -10.82
CA ALA A 134 0.49 6.45 -10.33
C ALA A 134 0.44 7.96 -10.63
N LEU A 135 -0.53 8.42 -11.43
CA LEU A 135 -0.72 9.85 -11.75
C LEU A 135 -1.62 10.54 -10.72
N PRO A 136 -1.49 11.87 -10.54
CA PRO A 136 -2.42 12.66 -9.76
C PRO A 136 -3.86 12.46 -10.22
N ALA A 137 -4.83 12.37 -9.30
CA ALA A 137 -6.24 12.10 -9.61
C ALA A 137 -6.81 13.01 -10.74
N ALA A 138 -6.48 14.31 -10.71
CA ALA A 138 -6.91 15.28 -11.71
C ALA A 138 -6.43 15.00 -13.15
N ILE A 139 -5.32 14.27 -13.30
CA ILE A 139 -4.77 13.86 -14.61
C ILE A 139 -5.19 12.43 -14.92
N ALA A 140 -5.32 11.58 -13.89
CA ALA A 140 -5.63 10.18 -14.04
C ALA A 140 -7.02 9.93 -14.64
N GLU A 141 -8.03 10.69 -14.21
CA GLU A 141 -9.42 10.56 -14.70
C GLU A 141 -9.55 10.78 -16.22
N PRO A 142 -9.14 11.94 -16.80
CA PRO A 142 -9.27 12.16 -18.23
C PRO A 142 -8.40 11.21 -19.07
N VAL A 143 -7.23 10.80 -18.55
CA VAL A 143 -6.36 9.85 -19.23
C VAL A 143 -6.96 8.44 -19.24
N LEU A 144 -7.58 8.01 -18.13
CA LEU A 144 -8.27 6.73 -18.05
C LEU A 144 -9.44 6.68 -19.04
N ASP A 145 -10.28 7.73 -19.09
CA ASP A 145 -11.41 7.82 -20.01
C ASP A 145 -10.98 7.70 -21.47
N ILE A 146 -9.89 8.37 -21.85
CA ILE A 146 -9.31 8.26 -23.21
C ILE A 146 -8.82 6.85 -23.48
N LEU A 147 -8.12 6.24 -22.52
CA LEU A 147 -7.59 4.88 -22.66
C LEU A 147 -8.69 3.82 -22.69
N GLU A 148 -9.78 4.01 -21.95
CA GLU A 148 -10.97 3.15 -21.98
C GLU A 148 -11.69 3.27 -23.31
N ARG A 149 -11.89 4.48 -23.82
CA ARG A 149 -12.49 4.73 -25.14
C ARG A 149 -11.67 4.11 -26.28
N LEU A 150 -10.35 4.02 -26.12
CA LEU A 150 -9.44 3.37 -27.05
C LEU A 150 -9.29 1.86 -26.82
N GLY A 151 -9.89 1.30 -25.75
CA GLY A 151 -9.74 -0.10 -25.36
C GLY A 151 -8.31 -0.48 -24.92
N TRP A 152 -7.49 0.50 -24.55
CA TRP A 152 -6.08 0.34 -24.23
C TRP A 152 -5.80 0.33 -22.73
N ALA A 153 -6.77 0.66 -21.87
CA ALA A 153 -6.61 0.69 -20.41
C ALA A 153 -6.04 -0.62 -19.84
N ARG A 154 -6.36 -1.77 -20.46
CA ARG A 154 -5.88 -3.10 -20.04
C ARG A 154 -4.63 -3.59 -20.78
N ARG A 155 -4.06 -2.79 -21.71
CA ARG A 155 -2.86 -3.18 -22.45
C ARG A 155 -1.61 -3.05 -21.58
N THR A 156 -0.70 -3.99 -21.77
CA THR A 156 0.59 -4.04 -21.07
C THR A 156 1.67 -3.36 -21.89
N VAL A 157 2.41 -2.44 -21.28
CA VAL A 157 3.56 -1.74 -21.82
C VAL A 157 4.83 -2.22 -21.12
N LYS A 158 5.89 -2.44 -21.90
CA LYS A 158 7.23 -2.70 -21.36
C LYS A 158 7.91 -1.36 -21.08
N VAL A 159 8.08 -1.02 -19.81
CA VAL A 159 8.84 0.16 -19.40
C VAL A 159 10.27 -0.28 -19.10
N ARG A 160 11.23 0.36 -19.76
CA ARG A 160 12.66 0.08 -19.63
C ARG A 160 13.29 1.10 -18.70
N PHE A 161 13.78 0.64 -17.56
CA PHE A 161 14.60 1.41 -16.64
C PHE A 161 16.06 1.04 -16.90
N SER A 162 16.84 1.99 -17.43
CA SER A 162 18.22 1.71 -17.80
C SER A 162 19.14 2.81 -17.32
N THR A 163 20.30 2.41 -16.80
CA THR A 163 21.38 3.32 -16.41
C THR A 163 22.54 3.30 -17.41
N LYS A 164 22.36 2.72 -18.61
CA LYS A 164 23.41 2.56 -19.64
C LYS A 164 23.75 3.82 -20.43
N ASN A 165 22.83 4.78 -20.51
CA ASN A 165 23.03 6.00 -21.31
C ASN A 165 22.64 7.25 -20.51
N ARG A 166 23.31 8.38 -20.74
CA ARG A 166 23.07 9.67 -20.08
C ARG A 166 21.62 10.13 -20.23
N PHE A 167 20.99 9.89 -21.38
CA PHE A 167 19.58 10.20 -21.61
C PHE A 167 18.65 9.35 -20.72
N SER A 168 18.92 8.05 -20.59
CA SER A 168 18.14 7.16 -19.71
C SER A 168 18.31 7.52 -18.24
N ILE A 169 19.52 7.89 -17.81
CA ILE A 169 19.79 8.40 -16.45
C ILE A 169 19.04 9.71 -16.21
N ARG A 170 19.05 10.65 -17.17
CA ARG A 170 18.28 11.91 -17.06
C ARG A 170 16.78 11.65 -16.94
N ARG A 171 16.24 10.70 -17.71
CA ARG A 171 14.85 10.27 -17.61
C ARG A 171 14.55 9.66 -16.23
N LEU A 172 15.41 8.77 -15.72
CA LEU A 172 15.25 8.20 -14.38
C LEU A 172 15.27 9.29 -13.29
N LYS A 173 16.14 10.31 -13.43
CA LYS A 173 16.17 11.46 -12.52
C LYS A 173 14.89 12.26 -12.57
N LEU A 174 14.32 12.47 -13.77
CA LEU A 174 13.02 13.13 -13.92
C LEU A 174 11.90 12.31 -13.26
N GLU A 175 11.83 11.01 -13.54
CA GLU A 175 10.84 10.09 -12.95
C GLU A 175 10.99 10.03 -11.42
N ALA A 176 12.21 9.95 -10.89
CA ALA A 176 12.47 10.00 -9.46
C ALA A 176 12.14 11.37 -8.83
N GLY A 177 12.28 12.46 -9.59
CA GLY A 177 11.89 13.81 -9.16
C GLY A 177 10.38 13.97 -8.98
N LEU A 178 9.57 13.08 -9.57
CA LEU A 178 8.12 13.03 -9.36
C LEU A 178 7.72 12.41 -8.01
N LYS A 179 8.68 12.11 -7.12
CA LYS A 179 8.46 11.68 -5.73
C LYS A 179 7.36 12.46 -5.02
N ARG A 180 7.33 13.79 -5.13
CA ARG A 180 6.27 14.62 -4.51
C ARG A 180 4.87 14.37 -5.09
N TRP A 181 4.79 14.00 -6.37
CA TRP A 181 3.52 13.74 -7.05
C TRP A 181 2.88 12.42 -6.59
N ARG A 182 3.68 11.51 -6.03
CA ARG A 182 3.22 10.24 -5.48
C ARG A 182 2.08 10.42 -4.48
N LEU A 183 2.14 11.42 -3.60
CA LEU A 183 1.12 11.67 -2.58
C LEU A 183 -0.24 12.08 -3.15
N PHE A 184 -0.27 12.50 -4.40
CA PHE A 184 -1.50 12.87 -5.11
C PHE A 184 -2.04 11.72 -5.98
N SER A 185 -1.31 10.59 -6.02
CA SER A 185 -1.70 9.45 -6.84
C SER A 185 -2.92 8.72 -6.29
N ILE A 186 -3.76 8.20 -7.19
CA ILE A 186 -4.90 7.36 -6.81
C ILE A 186 -4.41 6.12 -6.06
N ARG A 187 -3.27 5.55 -6.49
CA ARG A 187 -2.58 4.46 -5.79
C ARG A 187 -2.33 4.83 -4.33
N TYR A 188 -1.72 5.98 -4.06
CA TYR A 188 -1.42 6.41 -2.70
C TYR A 188 -2.67 6.52 -1.83
N ALA A 189 -3.75 7.11 -2.35
CA ALA A 189 -5.00 7.24 -1.62
C ALA A 189 -5.58 5.86 -1.23
N LYS A 190 -5.57 4.89 -2.16
CA LYS A 190 -6.00 3.50 -1.90
C LYS A 190 -5.12 2.81 -0.85
N GLU A 191 -3.80 2.92 -0.97
CA GLU A 191 -2.84 2.31 -0.04
C GLU A 191 -2.98 2.90 1.37
N ARG A 192 -3.14 4.22 1.49
CA ARG A 192 -3.34 4.90 2.78
C ARG A 192 -4.61 4.41 3.49
N VAL A 193 -5.73 4.35 2.77
CA VAL A 193 -7.01 3.84 3.32
C VAL A 193 -6.86 2.39 3.76
N TRP A 194 -6.19 1.57 2.95
CA TRP A 194 -5.97 0.18 3.28
C TRP A 194 -5.07 0.00 4.52
N VAL A 195 -3.95 0.73 4.64
CA VAL A 195 -3.07 0.66 5.82
C VAL A 195 -3.83 1.02 7.09
N GLU A 196 -4.60 2.12 7.09
CA GLU A 196 -5.39 2.50 8.27
C GLU A 196 -6.44 1.45 8.61
N ARG A 197 -7.11 0.87 7.61
CA ARG A 197 -8.07 -0.22 7.82
C ARG A 197 -7.41 -1.47 8.40
N TRP A 198 -6.22 -1.82 7.94
CA TRP A 198 -5.45 -2.94 8.47
C TRP A 198 -5.04 -2.71 9.93
N LEU A 199 -4.49 -1.54 10.26
CA LEU A 199 -4.17 -1.17 11.64
C LEU A 199 -5.41 -1.15 12.54
N HIS A 200 -6.56 -0.72 12.01
CA HIS A 200 -7.83 -0.77 12.72
C HIS A 200 -8.27 -2.22 12.99
N MET A 201 -8.12 -3.14 12.03
CA MET A 201 -8.40 -4.56 12.24
C MET A 201 -7.47 -5.22 13.26
N ILE A 202 -6.19 -4.82 13.30
CA ILE A 202 -5.26 -5.29 14.35
C ILE A 202 -5.75 -4.84 15.72
N ASN A 203 -6.11 -3.57 15.89
CA ASN A 203 -6.64 -3.06 17.16
C ASN A 203 -7.93 -3.78 17.58
N ARG A 204 -8.83 -4.07 16.64
CA ARG A 204 -10.06 -4.85 16.93
C ARG A 204 -9.73 -6.28 17.33
N SER A 205 -8.77 -6.91 16.66
CA SER A 205 -8.30 -8.26 16.98
C SER A 205 -7.71 -8.30 18.39
N LEU A 206 -6.78 -7.40 18.72
CA LEU A 206 -6.20 -7.29 20.05
C LEU A 206 -7.26 -7.11 21.15
N ALA A 207 -8.34 -6.36 20.90
CA ALA A 207 -9.39 -6.13 21.89
C ALA A 207 -10.40 -7.27 22.04
N LYS A 208 -10.66 -8.05 20.98
CA LYS A 208 -11.76 -9.04 20.94
C LYS A 208 -11.28 -10.48 20.84
N GLN A 209 -10.20 -10.71 20.10
CA GLN A 209 -9.59 -12.02 19.85
C GLN A 209 -8.05 -11.91 19.84
N PRO A 210 -7.39 -11.67 20.99
CA PRO A 210 -5.94 -11.46 21.05
C PRO A 210 -5.12 -12.57 20.38
N ALA A 211 -5.58 -13.82 20.49
CA ALA A 211 -4.94 -14.98 19.85
C ALA A 211 -4.89 -14.89 18.31
N ALA A 212 -5.77 -14.10 17.69
CA ALA A 212 -5.81 -13.88 16.24
C ALA A 212 -5.04 -12.64 15.77
N ALA A 213 -4.48 -11.83 16.69
CA ALA A 213 -3.81 -10.58 16.33
C ALA A 213 -2.66 -10.80 15.33
N LEU A 214 -1.79 -11.79 15.60
CA LEU A 214 -0.68 -12.12 14.72
C LEU A 214 -1.12 -12.60 13.33
N ALA A 215 -2.21 -13.38 13.27
CA ALA A 215 -2.78 -13.83 12.00
C ALA A 215 -3.29 -12.65 11.18
N VAL A 216 -3.95 -11.67 11.81
CA VAL A 216 -4.41 -10.43 11.18
C VAL A 216 -3.23 -9.56 10.72
N ILE A 217 -2.17 -9.42 11.53
CA ILE A 217 -0.94 -8.70 11.14
C ILE A 217 -0.36 -9.28 9.85
N ARG A 218 -0.22 -10.61 9.79
CA ARG A 218 0.35 -11.33 8.63
C ARG A 218 -0.50 -11.27 7.36
N THR A 219 -1.76 -10.83 7.43
CA THR A 219 -2.56 -10.62 6.22
C THR A 219 -1.93 -9.57 5.28
N ALA A 220 -1.10 -8.66 5.79
CA ALA A 220 -0.38 -7.68 4.97
C ALA A 220 0.57 -8.32 3.94
N THR A 221 1.05 -9.55 4.16
CA THR A 221 1.91 -10.25 3.20
C THR A 221 1.16 -10.78 1.98
N MET A 222 -0.19 -10.76 1.99
CA MET A 222 -0.97 -11.19 0.83
C MET A 222 -0.91 -10.18 -0.33
N ILE A 223 -0.53 -8.95 -0.02
CA ILE A 223 -0.51 -7.86 -0.97
C ILE A 223 0.92 -7.73 -1.45
N GLU A 224 1.17 -7.95 -2.73
CA GLU A 224 2.52 -7.88 -3.28
C GLU A 224 2.55 -7.24 -4.65
N GLY A 225 3.64 -6.52 -4.89
CA GLY A 225 3.97 -5.90 -6.17
C GLY A 225 2.91 -4.92 -6.66
N TYR A 226 2.67 -4.99 -7.97
CA TYR A 226 1.82 -4.08 -8.71
C TYR A 226 0.84 -4.85 -9.61
N GLY A 227 -0.17 -4.15 -10.11
CA GLY A 227 -1.06 -4.70 -11.11
C GLY A 227 -2.02 -5.78 -10.64
N ALA A 228 -2.15 -6.84 -11.43
CA ALA A 228 -3.11 -7.92 -11.17
C ALA A 228 -2.85 -8.61 -9.83
N SER A 229 -1.59 -8.90 -9.50
CA SER A 229 -1.22 -9.52 -8.22
C SER A 229 -1.62 -8.65 -7.03
N TYR A 230 -1.35 -7.34 -7.11
CA TYR A 230 -1.80 -6.38 -6.10
C TYR A 230 -3.33 -6.36 -5.96
N ARG A 231 -4.06 -6.24 -7.07
CA ARG A 231 -5.54 -6.18 -7.05
C ARG A 231 -6.15 -7.47 -6.52
N HIS A 232 -5.61 -8.62 -6.89
CA HIS A 232 -6.07 -9.92 -6.39
C HIS A 232 -5.77 -10.05 -4.90
N GLY A 233 -4.53 -9.77 -4.46
CA GLY A 233 -4.17 -9.81 -3.05
C GLY A 233 -5.01 -8.87 -2.18
N LEU A 234 -5.29 -7.66 -2.68
CA LEU A 234 -6.17 -6.71 -2.01
C LEU A 234 -7.62 -7.20 -1.95
N ALA A 235 -8.15 -7.77 -3.03
CA ALA A 235 -9.51 -8.33 -3.05
C ALA A 235 -9.63 -9.54 -2.10
N ASP A 236 -8.62 -10.41 -2.05
CA ASP A 236 -8.57 -11.57 -1.17
C ASP A 236 -8.49 -11.14 0.29
N TRP A 237 -7.65 -10.14 0.58
CA TRP A 237 -7.57 -9.51 1.89
C TRP A 237 -8.93 -8.97 2.35
N HIS A 238 -9.63 -8.23 1.49
CA HIS A 238 -10.96 -7.73 1.78
C HIS A 238 -11.95 -8.85 2.08
N THR A 239 -11.92 -9.92 1.30
CA THR A 239 -12.80 -11.07 1.50
C THR A 239 -12.54 -11.74 2.85
N ILE A 240 -11.28 -11.99 3.22
CA ILE A 240 -10.93 -12.57 4.52
C ILE A 240 -11.38 -11.67 5.68
N ILE A 241 -11.11 -10.37 5.58
CA ILE A 241 -11.45 -9.43 6.66
C ILE A 241 -12.97 -9.26 6.79
N ASP A 242 -13.69 -9.10 5.68
CA ASP A 242 -15.13 -8.80 5.71
C ASP A 242 -15.98 -10.04 5.96
N ASP A 243 -15.52 -11.23 5.56
CA ASP A 243 -16.29 -12.46 5.77
C ASP A 243 -15.93 -13.23 7.04
N LEU A 244 -14.72 -13.06 7.59
CA LEU A 244 -14.26 -13.81 8.76
C LEU A 244 -13.97 -12.89 9.94
N ALA A 245 -13.01 -11.96 9.80
CA ALA A 245 -12.52 -11.19 10.93
C ALA A 245 -13.58 -10.22 11.48
N LYS A 246 -14.15 -9.37 10.63
CA LYS A 246 -15.12 -8.35 11.02
C LYS A 246 -16.40 -8.95 11.64
N PRO A 247 -17.07 -9.96 11.03
CA PRO A 247 -18.22 -10.61 11.65
C PRO A 247 -17.89 -11.26 13.00
N THR A 248 -16.68 -11.79 13.16
CA THR A 248 -16.22 -12.34 14.45
C THR A 248 -16.04 -11.24 15.49
N PHE A 249 -15.43 -10.11 15.12
CA PHE A 249 -15.26 -8.97 16.03
C PHE A 249 -16.58 -8.26 16.36
N ASP A 250 -17.57 -8.33 15.48
CA ASP A 250 -18.93 -7.79 15.67
C ASP A 250 -19.84 -8.76 16.45
N GLY A 251 -19.37 -9.98 16.76
CA GLY A 251 -20.14 -11.00 17.49
C GLY A 251 -21.19 -11.73 16.65
N VAL A 252 -21.22 -11.50 15.34
CA VAL A 252 -22.13 -12.16 14.39
C VAL A 252 -21.67 -13.59 14.10
N LEU A 253 -20.35 -13.83 14.12
CA LEU A 253 -19.75 -15.12 13.82
C LEU A 253 -18.95 -15.63 15.03
N ALA A 254 -19.35 -16.77 15.60
CA ALA A 254 -18.65 -17.38 16.72
C ALA A 254 -17.46 -18.23 16.24
N LEU A 255 -16.35 -17.58 15.91
CA LEU A 255 -15.07 -18.22 15.55
C LEU A 255 -14.04 -18.07 16.67
N PRO A 256 -13.94 -19.03 17.61
CA PRO A 256 -12.91 -19.00 18.65
C PRO A 256 -11.49 -19.24 18.09
N ASP A 257 -11.39 -19.97 16.98
CA ASP A 257 -10.16 -20.34 16.27
C ASP A 257 -9.85 -19.40 15.08
N LEU A 258 -10.24 -18.12 15.19
CA LEU A 258 -10.10 -17.13 14.11
C LEU A 258 -8.67 -17.07 13.53
N ALA A 259 -7.64 -17.27 14.35
CA ALA A 259 -6.25 -17.29 13.90
C ALA A 259 -5.98 -18.38 12.86
N GLU A 260 -6.41 -19.61 13.15
CA GLU A 260 -6.25 -20.77 12.28
C GLU A 260 -7.12 -20.63 11.03
N THR A 261 -8.35 -20.17 11.21
CA THR A 261 -9.28 -19.90 10.11
C THR A 261 -8.73 -18.85 9.12
N ILE A 262 -8.11 -17.76 9.61
CA ILE A 262 -7.44 -16.77 8.75
C ILE A 262 -6.25 -17.43 8.04
N ALA A 263 -5.45 -18.25 8.71
CA ALA A 263 -4.32 -18.94 8.11
C ALA A 263 -4.78 -19.92 6.99
N GLU A 264 -5.84 -20.70 7.23
CA GLU A 264 -6.46 -21.57 6.23
C GLU A 264 -6.96 -20.79 5.01
N ALA A 265 -7.67 -19.68 5.24
CA ALA A 265 -8.19 -18.84 4.16
C ALA A 265 -7.06 -18.22 3.34
N ARG A 266 -5.99 -17.74 4.01
CA ARG A 266 -4.78 -17.23 3.35
C ARG A 266 -4.10 -18.30 2.50
N ALA A 267 -3.98 -19.53 3.00
CA ALA A 267 -3.38 -20.63 2.26
C ALA A 267 -4.20 -21.05 1.03
N ALA A 268 -5.52 -20.81 1.04
CA ALA A 268 -6.40 -21.06 -0.08
C ALA A 268 -6.47 -19.91 -1.11
N ALA A 269 -5.91 -18.74 -0.78
CA ALA A 269 -5.84 -17.61 -1.71
C ALA A 269 -4.87 -17.94 -2.84
N MET A 270 -5.38 -17.90 -4.08
CA MET A 270 -4.62 -18.15 -5.29
C MET A 270 -4.82 -16.97 -6.25
N PRO A 271 -3.92 -16.75 -7.23
CA PRO A 271 -4.07 -15.70 -8.25
C PRO A 271 -5.26 -15.96 -9.20
N ASP A 272 -6.49 -15.87 -8.70
CA ASP A 272 -7.74 -16.10 -9.41
C ASP A 272 -8.64 -14.85 -9.33
N PRO A 273 -8.95 -14.19 -10.46
CA PRO A 273 -9.83 -13.03 -10.50
C PRO A 273 -11.23 -13.28 -9.89
N ARG A 274 -11.70 -14.53 -9.86
CA ARG A 274 -13.02 -14.88 -9.30
C ARG A 274 -12.96 -15.22 -7.81
N GLN A 275 -11.76 -15.44 -7.28
CA GLN A 275 -11.50 -15.84 -5.90
C GLN A 275 -12.25 -17.14 -5.53
N ALA A 276 -12.42 -18.05 -6.48
CA ALA A 276 -13.32 -19.19 -6.33
C ALA A 276 -12.86 -20.14 -5.21
N ALA A 277 -11.56 -20.40 -5.13
CA ALA A 277 -10.97 -21.24 -4.09
C ALA A 277 -11.14 -20.62 -2.69
N LEU A 278 -10.84 -19.32 -2.56
CA LEU A 278 -10.99 -18.58 -1.31
C LEU A 278 -12.45 -18.54 -0.84
N LYS A 279 -13.38 -18.17 -1.71
CA LYS A 279 -14.81 -18.11 -1.39
C LYS A 279 -15.37 -19.47 -1.00
N ARG A 280 -14.98 -20.53 -1.71
CA ARG A 280 -15.36 -21.91 -1.34
C ARG A 280 -14.83 -22.27 0.05
N LYS A 281 -13.56 -21.98 0.33
CA LYS A 281 -12.95 -22.27 1.64
C LYS A 281 -13.66 -21.52 2.78
N ILE A 282 -13.98 -20.25 2.57
CA ILE A 282 -14.75 -19.44 3.53
C ILE A 282 -16.16 -20.02 3.74
N ALA A 283 -16.83 -20.46 2.68
CA ALA A 283 -18.13 -21.12 2.79
C ALA A 283 -18.04 -22.44 3.58
N GLU A 284 -16.99 -23.25 3.35
CA GLU A 284 -16.72 -24.47 4.12
C GLU A 284 -16.45 -24.19 5.60
N ILE A 285 -15.68 -23.14 5.91
CA ILE A 285 -15.45 -22.68 7.29
C ILE A 285 -16.80 -22.31 7.94
N ARG A 286 -17.60 -21.47 7.28
CA ARG A 286 -18.90 -21.03 7.81
C ARG A 286 -19.89 -22.17 8.00
N ALA A 287 -19.87 -23.17 7.13
CA ALA A 287 -20.74 -24.35 7.22
C ALA A 287 -20.34 -25.30 8.36
N ARG A 288 -19.06 -25.30 8.78
CA ARG A 288 -18.56 -26.10 9.92
C ARG A 288 -18.93 -25.52 11.28
N LEU A 289 -19.36 -24.26 11.34
CA LEU A 289 -19.74 -23.62 12.59
C LEU A 289 -21.06 -24.20 13.12
N PRO A 290 -21.12 -24.58 14.41
CA PRO A 290 -22.34 -25.11 14.99
C PRO A 290 -23.47 -24.08 14.88
N ALA A 291 -24.67 -24.54 14.49
CA ALA A 291 -25.86 -23.71 14.27
C ALA A 291 -26.50 -23.16 15.56
N GLU A 292 -25.72 -22.90 16.61
CA GLU A 292 -26.21 -22.57 17.96
C GLU A 292 -26.39 -21.07 18.23
N ALA A 293 -26.57 -20.25 17.20
CA ALA A 293 -26.93 -18.83 17.37
C ALA A 293 -28.35 -18.46 16.92
N SER A 294 -29.10 -19.41 16.33
CA SER A 294 -30.47 -19.13 15.83
C SER A 294 -31.59 -19.55 16.79
N ALA A 295 -31.29 -20.17 17.94
CA ALA A 295 -32.31 -20.72 18.84
C ALA A 295 -32.52 -19.93 20.15
N ALA A 296 -31.74 -18.87 20.42
CA ALA A 296 -31.86 -18.09 21.65
C ALA A 296 -32.76 -16.83 21.54
N ALA A 297 -33.53 -16.70 20.46
CA ALA A 297 -34.46 -15.59 20.23
C ALA A 297 -35.88 -16.04 19.83
N GLY A 298 -36.27 -17.26 20.21
CA GLY A 298 -37.63 -17.79 20.07
C GLY A 298 -38.39 -17.75 21.38
#